data_AF-A0A2A4QL23-F1
#
_entry.id   AF-A0A2A4QL23-F1
#
_cell.length_a   1.000
_cell.length_b   1.000
_cell.length_c   1.000
_cell.angle_alpha   90.00
_cell.angle_beta   90.00
_cell.angle_gamma   90.00
#
_symmetry.space_group_name_H-M   'P 1'
#
loop_
_entity.id
_entity.type
_entity.pdbx_description
1 polymer ?
#
loop_
_entity_poly.entity_id
_entity_poly.type
_entity_poly.pdbx_seq_one_letter_code
_entity_poly.pdbx_strand_id
1 'polypeptide(L)'
;MTDTQENPIPQRASKTWPPELVNGETVLFAGQFSLETWLRTNITFAAIVYAVMLITLWVTMGSGAAQFIAIYSCVFVGGAGYVYLVHRNRKWIITDQALYRNHTRPMLLTGVRRIRGFGSDVYFSGKMGLGTGLVGVENAREIRRVLTGRKP
;
A
#
# COMPACT_ATOMS: atom_id res chain seq x y z
N MET A 1 -28.75 31.52 -25.87
CA MET A 1 -27.47 30.88 -26.21
C MET A 1 -27.02 30.17 -24.96
N THR A 2 -27.18 28.86 -24.94
CA THR A 2 -26.87 27.99 -23.80
C THR A 2 -25.40 27.65 -23.89
N ASP A 3 -24.58 28.28 -23.03
CA ASP A 3 -23.18 27.91 -22.86
C ASP A 3 -23.13 26.43 -22.48
N THR A 4 -22.57 25.64 -23.38
CA THR A 4 -22.26 24.24 -23.13
C THR A 4 -21.08 24.26 -22.18
N GLN A 5 -21.33 24.00 -20.89
CA GLN A 5 -20.25 23.71 -19.94
C GLN A 5 -19.48 22.51 -20.49
N GLU A 6 -18.31 22.81 -21.05
CA GLU A 6 -17.34 21.83 -21.49
C GLU A 6 -16.91 21.05 -20.26
N ASN A 7 -17.42 19.82 -20.19
CA ASN A 7 -17.12 18.84 -19.15
C ASN A 7 -15.58 18.68 -19.12
N PRO A 8 -14.87 19.02 -18.03
CA PRO A 8 -13.42 18.97 -18.05
C PRO A 8 -12.98 17.52 -18.26
N ILE A 9 -12.30 17.31 -19.39
CA ILE A 9 -11.61 16.08 -19.77
C ILE A 9 -10.88 15.55 -18.52
N PRO A 10 -10.92 14.23 -18.22
CA PRO A 10 -10.21 13.68 -17.07
C PRO A 10 -8.74 14.11 -17.10
N GLN A 11 -8.38 14.97 -16.14
CA GLN A 11 -7.09 15.63 -16.09
C GLN A 11 -5.97 14.58 -16.10
N ARG A 12 -5.07 14.73 -17.05
CA ARG A 12 -4.01 13.75 -17.34
C ARG A 12 -2.98 13.84 -16.22
N ALA A 13 -3.00 12.91 -15.28
CA ALA A 13 -2.03 12.87 -14.19
C ALA A 13 -0.58 12.83 -14.73
N SER A 14 0.32 13.57 -14.07
CA SER A 14 1.72 13.67 -14.46
C SER A 14 2.44 12.32 -14.44
N LYS A 15 3.29 12.08 -15.44
CA LYS A 15 4.06 10.83 -15.61
C LYS A 15 5.49 10.94 -15.11
N THR A 16 5.94 12.13 -14.72
CA THR A 16 7.30 12.39 -14.25
C THR A 16 7.39 12.23 -12.74
N TRP A 17 8.61 12.01 -12.23
CA TRP A 17 8.89 11.98 -10.79
C TRP A 17 10.04 12.95 -10.46
N PRO A 18 9.89 13.87 -9.50
CA PRO A 18 8.65 14.17 -8.77
C PRO A 18 7.53 14.66 -9.72
N PRO A 19 6.25 14.44 -9.37
CA PRO A 19 5.14 14.81 -10.23
C PRO A 19 4.98 16.32 -10.31
N GLU A 20 4.78 16.83 -11.51
CA GLU A 20 4.29 18.19 -11.74
C GLU A 20 2.79 18.22 -11.40
N LEU A 21 2.42 18.99 -10.38
CA LEU A 21 1.03 19.14 -9.95
C LEU A 21 0.29 20.01 -10.97
N VAL A 22 -0.81 19.51 -11.51
CA VAL A 22 -1.56 20.20 -12.59
C VAL A 22 -2.72 20.97 -11.98
N ASN A 23 -2.98 22.21 -12.44
CA ASN A 23 -4.22 22.96 -12.17
C ASN A 23 -4.65 23.07 -10.70
N GLY A 24 -3.77 23.52 -9.80
CA GLY A 24 -4.14 23.77 -8.40
C GLY A 24 -4.39 22.51 -7.56
N GLU A 25 -3.97 21.34 -8.06
CA GLU A 25 -3.94 20.07 -7.32
C GLU A 25 -3.24 20.24 -5.96
N THR A 26 -3.91 19.81 -4.89
CA THR A 26 -3.43 20.00 -3.52
C THR A 26 -2.85 18.71 -2.96
N VAL A 27 -1.63 18.79 -2.41
CA VAL A 27 -1.01 17.65 -1.74
C VAL A 27 -1.72 17.42 -0.41
N LEU A 28 -2.32 16.24 -0.25
CA LEU A 28 -2.96 15.82 1.00
C LEU A 28 -1.96 15.10 1.90
N PHE A 29 -1.19 14.19 1.30
CA PHE A 29 -0.22 13.36 2.02
C PHE A 29 0.99 13.12 1.13
N ALA A 30 2.18 13.08 1.72
CA ALA A 30 3.39 12.67 1.04
C ALA A 30 4.23 11.84 2.00
N GLY A 31 5.03 10.94 1.43
CA GLY A 31 5.92 10.14 2.25
C GLY A 31 6.73 9.14 1.44
N GLN A 32 7.40 8.28 2.19
CA GLN A 32 8.22 7.21 1.66
C GLN A 32 8.02 5.95 2.51
N PHE A 33 8.55 4.83 2.04
CA PHE A 33 8.55 3.60 2.81
C PHE A 33 9.31 3.79 4.13
N SER A 34 8.65 3.53 5.25
CA SER A 34 9.23 3.51 6.59
C SER A 34 9.42 2.06 7.03
N LEU A 35 10.69 1.63 7.07
CA LEU A 35 11.05 0.29 7.52
C LEU A 35 10.59 0.06 8.96
N GLU A 36 10.78 1.05 9.84
CA GLU A 36 10.41 0.93 11.24
C GLU A 36 8.91 0.72 11.41
N THR A 37 8.07 1.56 10.79
CA THR A 37 6.61 1.41 10.88
C THR A 37 6.16 0.08 10.30
N TRP A 38 6.74 -0.33 9.17
CA TRP A 38 6.40 -1.60 8.53
C TRP A 38 6.76 -2.79 9.42
N LEU A 39 7.95 -2.79 10.02
CA LEU A 39 8.37 -3.84 10.95
C LEU A 39 7.45 -3.90 12.16
N ARG A 40 7.22 -2.75 12.82
CA ARG A 40 6.42 -2.68 14.05
C ARG A 40 4.98 -3.14 13.86
N THR A 41 4.35 -2.81 12.73
CA THR A 41 2.90 -3.04 12.55
C THR A 41 2.57 -4.28 11.71
N ASN A 42 3.31 -4.54 10.64
CA ASN A 42 3.02 -5.65 9.73
C ASN A 42 3.84 -6.89 10.12
N ILE A 43 5.17 -6.76 10.25
CA ILE A 43 6.03 -7.92 10.54
C ILE A 43 5.83 -8.43 11.96
N THR A 44 5.61 -7.58 12.96
CA THR A 44 5.27 -8.06 14.32
C THR A 44 4.02 -8.92 14.32
N PHE A 45 2.95 -8.49 13.65
CA PHE A 45 1.73 -9.29 13.56
C PHE A 45 1.97 -10.61 12.82
N ALA A 46 2.68 -10.56 11.68
CA ALA A 46 3.02 -11.74 10.92
C ALA A 46 3.91 -12.71 11.72
N ALA A 47 4.83 -12.20 12.55
CA ALA A 47 5.68 -12.98 13.44
C ALA A 47 4.87 -13.68 14.54
N ILE A 48 3.82 -13.03 15.08
CA ILE A 48 2.90 -13.67 16.03
C ILE A 48 2.15 -14.82 15.37
N VAL A 49 1.56 -14.59 14.18
CA VAL A 49 0.87 -15.64 13.42
C VAL A 49 1.81 -16.80 13.09
N TYR A 50 3.03 -16.47 12.68
CA TYR A 50 4.08 -17.43 12.40
C TYR A 50 4.45 -18.26 13.65
N ALA A 51 4.64 -17.62 14.80
CA ALA A 51 4.96 -18.32 16.05
C ALA A 51 3.82 -19.27 16.49
N VAL A 52 2.57 -18.85 16.38
CA VAL A 52 1.41 -19.71 16.65
C VAL A 52 1.42 -20.94 15.74
N MET A 53 1.67 -20.73 14.44
CA MET A 53 1.77 -21.83 13.47
C MET A 53 2.91 -22.81 13.81
N LEU A 54 4.08 -22.31 14.21
CA LEU A 54 5.20 -23.17 14.62
C LEU A 54 4.84 -24.03 15.83
N ILE A 55 4.18 -23.43 16.84
CA ILE A 55 3.72 -24.16 18.02
C ILE A 55 2.72 -25.25 17.60
N THR A 56 1.75 -24.93 16.76
CA THR A 56 0.76 -25.91 16.27
C THR A 56 1.42 -27.06 15.49
N LEU A 57 2.38 -26.76 14.62
CA LEU A 57 3.12 -27.78 13.87
C LEU A 57 3.92 -28.70 14.81
N TRP A 58 4.60 -28.10 15.79
CA TRP A 58 5.37 -28.87 16.77
C TRP A 58 4.47 -29.77 17.63
N VAL A 59 3.33 -29.25 18.10
CA VAL A 59 2.36 -30.03 18.91
C VAL A 59 1.76 -31.18 18.10
N THR A 60 1.50 -30.98 16.81
CA THR A 60 0.82 -32.00 15.97
C THR A 60 1.77 -33.04 15.40
N MET A 61 3.02 -32.69 15.11
CA MET A 61 3.96 -33.57 14.39
C MET A 61 5.23 -33.90 15.17
N GLY A 62 5.45 -33.29 16.35
CA GLY A 62 6.66 -33.47 17.15
C GLY A 62 7.93 -33.21 16.35
N SER A 63 8.89 -34.13 16.42
CA SER A 63 10.16 -34.05 15.69
C SER A 63 10.01 -34.08 14.16
N GLY A 64 8.89 -34.58 13.62
CA GLY A 64 8.57 -34.55 12.20
C GLY A 64 8.29 -33.14 11.65
N ALA A 65 8.11 -32.15 12.52
CA ALA A 65 7.84 -30.76 12.12
C ALA A 65 9.08 -30.03 11.56
N ALA A 66 10.30 -30.51 11.82
CA ALA A 66 11.54 -29.75 11.58
C ALA A 66 11.69 -29.26 10.12
N GLN A 67 11.35 -30.11 9.14
CA GLN A 67 11.41 -29.75 7.72
C GLN A 67 10.40 -28.65 7.35
N PHE A 68 9.19 -28.72 7.91
CA PHE A 68 8.16 -27.71 7.70
C PHE A 68 8.55 -26.38 8.35
N ILE A 69 9.06 -26.41 9.58
CA ILE A 69 9.55 -25.23 10.29
C ILE A 69 10.64 -24.53 9.46
N ALA A 70 11.59 -25.29 8.90
CA ALA A 70 12.64 -24.74 8.05
C ALA A 70 12.06 -24.06 6.80
N ILE A 71 11.14 -24.72 6.08
CA ILE A 71 10.49 -24.16 4.89
C ILE A 71 9.73 -22.87 5.24
N TYR A 72 8.90 -22.90 6.29
CA TYR A 72 8.12 -21.73 6.68
C TYR A 72 9.00 -20.59 7.19
N SER A 73 10.12 -20.89 7.87
CA SER A 73 11.12 -19.89 8.25
C SER A 73 11.69 -19.19 7.02
N CYS A 74 12.09 -19.96 6.01
CA CYS A 74 12.63 -19.43 4.76
C CYS A 74 11.60 -18.57 4.02
N VAL A 75 10.33 -19.01 3.97
CA VAL A 75 9.25 -18.23 3.34
C VAL A 75 8.98 -16.93 4.10
N PHE A 76 8.96 -16.97 5.44
CA PHE A 76 8.72 -15.78 6.25
C PHE A 76 9.82 -14.73 6.08
N VAL A 77 11.08 -15.15 6.28
CA VAL A 77 12.24 -14.24 6.17
C VAL A 77 12.46 -13.81 4.73
N GLY A 78 12.39 -14.74 3.78
CA GLY A 78 12.56 -14.47 2.35
C GLY A 78 11.46 -13.56 1.81
N GLY A 79 10.21 -13.79 2.20
CA GLY A 79 9.08 -12.95 1.85
C GLY A 79 9.20 -11.53 2.39
N ALA A 80 9.55 -11.39 3.68
CA ALA A 80 9.81 -10.08 4.28
C ALA A 80 10.98 -9.36 3.59
N GLY A 81 12.09 -10.07 3.35
CA GLY A 81 13.24 -9.53 2.62
C GLY A 81 12.87 -9.05 1.21
N TYR A 82 12.08 -9.82 0.48
CA TYR A 82 11.59 -9.44 -0.84
C TYR A 82 10.73 -8.17 -0.80
N VAL A 83 9.77 -8.07 0.11
CA VAL A 83 8.93 -6.87 0.27
C VAL A 83 9.80 -5.65 0.60
N TYR A 84 10.76 -5.78 1.52
CA TYR A 84 11.69 -4.71 1.83
C TYR A 84 12.47 -4.26 0.59
N LEU A 85 13.06 -5.18 -0.17
CA LEU A 85 13.84 -4.84 -1.36
C LEU A 85 13.01 -4.13 -2.44
N VAL A 86 11.76 -4.55 -2.63
CA VAL A 86 10.84 -3.97 -3.63
C VAL A 86 10.30 -2.59 -3.20
N HIS A 87 10.20 -2.34 -1.89
CA HIS A 87 9.55 -1.14 -1.35
C HIS A 87 10.50 -0.12 -0.72
N ARG A 88 11.73 -0.47 -0.35
CA ARG A 88 12.66 0.40 0.40
C ARG A 88 12.91 1.77 -0.21
N ASN A 89 12.91 1.88 -1.53
CA ASN A 89 13.17 3.12 -2.25
C ASN A 89 11.88 3.79 -2.72
N ARG A 90 10.71 3.28 -2.36
CA ARG A 90 9.44 3.83 -2.83
C ARG A 90 9.10 5.12 -2.11
N LYS A 91 8.77 6.12 -2.91
CA LYS A 91 8.24 7.41 -2.49
C LYS A 91 6.88 7.62 -3.12
N TRP A 92 6.01 8.33 -2.44
CA TRP A 92 4.64 8.51 -2.88
C TRP A 92 4.11 9.88 -2.46
N ILE A 93 3.17 10.39 -3.26
CA ILE A 93 2.44 11.64 -3.01
C ILE A 93 0.98 11.35 -3.34
N ILE A 94 0.09 11.63 -2.40
CA ILE A 94 -1.36 11.56 -2.57
C ILE A 94 -1.88 12.99 -2.61
N THR A 95 -2.56 13.33 -3.68
CA THR A 95 -3.24 14.59 -3.86
C THR A 95 -4.75 14.41 -3.73
N ASP A 96 -5.51 15.47 -3.93
CA ASP A 96 -6.96 15.41 -4.08
C ASP A 96 -7.43 14.71 -5.36
N GLN A 97 -6.57 14.56 -6.37
CA GLN A 97 -6.93 13.95 -7.66
C GLN A 97 -6.28 12.59 -7.93
N ALA A 98 -5.05 12.36 -7.49
CA ALA A 98 -4.27 11.21 -7.89
C ALA A 98 -3.30 10.72 -6.79
N LEU A 99 -2.89 9.47 -6.93
CA LEU A 99 -1.77 8.89 -6.22
C LEU A 99 -0.58 8.75 -7.17
N TYR A 100 0.51 9.43 -6.84
CA TYR A 100 1.78 9.35 -7.51
C TYR A 100 2.76 8.47 -6.74
N ARG A 101 3.56 7.69 -7.47
CA ARG A 101 4.66 6.90 -6.90
C ARG A 101 5.85 6.97 -7.83
N ASN A 102 7.06 6.95 -7.27
CA ASN A 102 8.24 6.80 -8.11
C ASN A 102 8.21 5.45 -8.84
N HIS A 103 8.68 5.45 -10.08
CA HIS A 103 8.78 4.27 -10.95
C HIS A 103 7.44 3.57 -11.27
N THR A 104 6.30 4.21 -11.03
CA THR A 104 4.98 3.67 -11.41
C THR A 104 4.10 4.74 -12.02
N ARG A 105 3.17 4.34 -12.89
CA ARG A 105 2.17 5.27 -13.43
C ARG A 105 1.29 5.81 -12.30
N PRO A 106 0.87 7.09 -12.37
CA PRO A 106 -0.07 7.65 -11.41
C PRO A 106 -1.42 6.92 -11.48
N MET A 107 -2.11 6.86 -10.35
CA MET A 107 -3.46 6.32 -10.25
C MET A 107 -4.44 7.43 -9.90
N LEU A 108 -5.43 7.68 -10.76
CA LEU A 108 -6.48 8.66 -10.47
C LEU A 108 -7.38 8.17 -9.33
N LEU A 109 -7.66 9.05 -8.37
CA LEU A 109 -8.53 8.76 -7.23
C LEU A 109 -10.00 8.64 -7.63
N THR A 110 -10.44 9.29 -8.70
CA THR A 110 -11.78 9.12 -9.29
C THR A 110 -12.07 7.68 -9.70
N GLY A 111 -11.02 6.91 -10.03
CA GLY A 111 -11.11 5.48 -10.35
C GLY A 111 -11.11 4.55 -9.14
N VAL A 112 -10.83 5.07 -7.94
CA VAL A 112 -10.75 4.29 -6.70
C VAL A 112 -12.16 4.07 -6.15
N ARG A 113 -12.52 2.81 -5.94
CA ARG A 113 -13.80 2.43 -5.32
C ARG A 113 -13.69 2.11 -3.85
N ARG A 114 -12.54 1.57 -3.44
CA ARG A 114 -12.31 1.11 -2.07
C ARG A 114 -10.88 1.40 -1.67
N ILE A 115 -10.72 1.87 -0.45
CA ILE A 115 -9.43 2.04 0.21
C ILE A 115 -9.43 1.12 1.42
N ARG A 116 -8.43 0.25 1.50
CA ARG A 116 -8.29 -0.79 2.54
C ARG A 116 -6.84 -0.90 2.94
N GLY A 117 -6.55 -1.75 3.92
CA GLY A 117 -5.18 -2.07 4.30
C GLY A 117 -5.10 -2.47 5.77
N PHE A 118 -3.96 -3.05 6.14
CA PHE A 118 -3.68 -3.52 7.48
C PHE A 118 -2.38 -2.89 7.98
N GLY A 119 -2.29 -2.59 9.27
CA GLY A 119 -1.11 -1.94 9.85
C GLY A 119 -0.73 -0.67 9.09
N SER A 120 0.50 -0.67 8.57
CA SER A 120 1.09 0.41 7.78
C SER A 120 0.78 0.39 6.28
N ASP A 121 -0.11 -0.49 5.80
CA ASP A 121 -0.40 -0.63 4.37
C ASP A 121 -1.62 0.17 3.93
N VAL A 122 -1.57 0.82 2.77
CA VAL A 122 -2.73 1.49 2.15
C VAL A 122 -2.92 0.93 0.75
N TYR A 123 -4.04 0.26 0.53
CA TYR A 123 -4.41 -0.35 -0.74
C TYR A 123 -5.60 0.37 -1.38
N PHE A 124 -5.38 0.90 -2.57
CA PHE A 124 -6.36 1.56 -3.42
C PHE A 124 -6.87 0.55 -4.46
N SER A 125 -8.17 0.25 -4.48
CA SER A 125 -8.75 -0.72 -5.40
C SER A 125 -9.76 -0.05 -6.34
N GLY A 126 -9.60 -0.29 -7.64
CA GLY A 126 -10.52 0.16 -8.68
C GLY A 126 -11.68 -0.82 -8.94
N LYS A 127 -12.45 -0.55 -10.00
CA LYS A 127 -13.69 -1.27 -10.38
C LYS A 127 -13.49 -2.76 -10.70
N MET A 128 -12.30 -3.17 -11.11
CA MET A 128 -11.95 -4.56 -11.47
C MET A 128 -11.00 -5.24 -10.47
N GLY A 129 -10.87 -4.73 -9.24
CA GLY A 129 -9.95 -5.30 -8.24
C GLY A 129 -8.47 -4.95 -8.47
N LEU A 130 -8.08 -4.58 -9.69
CA LEU A 130 -6.81 -3.94 -10.01
C LEU A 130 -6.63 -2.69 -9.16
N GLY A 131 -5.48 -2.61 -8.52
CA GLY A 131 -5.23 -1.62 -7.49
C GLY A 131 -3.75 -1.37 -7.24
N THR A 132 -3.50 -0.48 -6.31
CA THR A 132 -2.17 -0.02 -5.96
C THR A 132 -2.02 -0.04 -4.45
N GLY A 133 -0.98 -0.72 -3.97
CA GLY A 133 -0.58 -0.72 -2.57
C GLY A 133 0.57 0.24 -2.27
N LEU A 134 0.47 0.92 -1.14
CA LEU A 134 1.55 1.53 -0.39
C LEU A 134 1.82 0.65 0.83
N VAL A 135 3.09 0.48 1.16
CA VAL A 135 3.56 -0.38 2.27
C VAL A 135 4.46 0.48 3.14
N GLY A 136 4.46 0.25 4.45
CA GLY A 136 5.32 1.00 5.38
C GLY A 136 4.96 2.48 5.46
N VAL A 137 3.68 2.80 5.41
CA VAL A 137 3.18 4.18 5.50
C VAL A 137 2.98 4.55 6.97
N GLU A 138 3.70 5.58 7.44
CA GLU A 138 3.68 6.00 8.85
C GLU A 138 2.27 6.38 9.32
N ASN A 139 1.56 7.18 8.51
CA ASN A 139 0.21 7.66 8.80
C ASN A 139 -0.87 6.85 8.07
N ALA A 140 -0.65 5.55 7.84
CA ALA A 140 -1.54 4.72 7.02
C ALA A 140 -3.00 4.74 7.51
N ARG A 141 -3.21 4.72 8.83
CA ARG A 141 -4.54 4.73 9.45
C ARG A 141 -5.28 6.04 9.17
N GLU A 142 -4.58 7.17 9.26
CA GLU A 142 -5.13 8.49 8.97
C GLU A 142 -5.48 8.62 7.50
N ILE A 143 -4.56 8.25 6.61
CA ILE A 143 -4.78 8.26 5.15
C ILE A 143 -6.02 7.43 4.78
N ARG A 144 -6.12 6.20 5.30
CA ARG A 144 -7.30 5.35 5.08
C ARG A 144 -8.57 6.03 5.59
N ARG A 145 -8.55 6.65 6.77
CA ARG A 145 -9.72 7.32 7.36
C ARG A 145 -10.16 8.52 6.52
N VAL A 146 -9.24 9.41 6.16
CA VAL A 146 -9.52 10.64 5.41
C VAL A 146 -10.01 10.32 4.00
N LEU A 147 -9.32 9.42 3.30
CA LEU A 147 -9.66 9.12 1.90
C LEU A 147 -10.88 8.20 1.77
N THR A 148 -11.20 7.35 2.76
CA THR A 148 -12.45 6.58 2.74
C THR A 148 -13.67 7.47 3.01
N GLY A 149 -13.50 8.53 3.80
CA GLY A 149 -14.56 9.52 4.07
C GLY A 149 -14.86 10.44 2.89
N ARG A 150 -13.89 10.63 1.99
CA ARG A 150 -14.09 11.28 0.69
C ARG A 150 -14.69 10.26 -0.28
N LYS A 151 -16.02 10.10 -0.26
CA LYS A 151 -16.72 9.55 -1.43
C LYS A 151 -16.44 10.48 -2.63
N PRO A 152 -16.17 9.96 -3.83
CA PRO A 152 -16.15 10.78 -5.04
C PRO A 152 -17.50 11.46 -5.25
#